data_AF-A0A7C4UX47-F1
#
_entry.id   AF-A0A7C4UX47-F1
#
_cell.length_a   1.000
_cell.length_b   1.000
_cell.length_c   1.000
_cell.angle_alpha   90.00
_cell.angle_beta   90.00
_cell.angle_gamma   90.00
#
_symmetry.space_group_name_H-M   'P 1'
#
loop_
_entity.id
_entity.type
_entity.pdbx_description
1 polymer ?
#
loop_
_entity_poly.entity_id
_entity_poly.type
_entity_poly.pdbx_seq_one_letter_code
_entity_poly.pdbx_strand_id
1 'polypeptide(L)'
;MDKRLNARVSKIQKIKKEEGSTMGDFAGEISKLIKGRSFEQLVLQSLTEIFGEKNVQSLVFHIGGEANFKDPELFEKKIRVLFKDGADLILNHIIYNALRTAMPEKETVNNQYLRGNP
;
A
#
# COMPACT_ATOMS: atom_id res chain seq x y z
N MET A 1 -38.76 10.95 22.90
CA MET A 1 -37.54 10.81 22.07
C MET A 1 -36.97 9.42 22.29
N ASP A 2 -37.15 8.52 21.32
CA ASP A 2 -36.95 7.08 21.48
C ASP A 2 -35.47 6.70 21.71
N LYS A 3 -35.13 6.28 22.93
CA LYS A 3 -33.79 5.78 23.30
C LYS A 3 -33.32 4.63 22.40
N ARG A 4 -34.26 3.85 21.85
CA ARG A 4 -34.00 2.74 20.92
C ARG A 4 -33.58 3.22 19.53
N LEU A 5 -34.08 4.37 19.07
CA LEU A 5 -33.72 4.94 17.77
C LEU A 5 -32.28 5.49 17.82
N ASN A 6 -31.92 6.20 18.89
CA ASN A 6 -30.56 6.71 19.09
C ASN A 6 -29.51 5.60 19.20
N ALA A 7 -29.81 4.49 19.89
CA ALA A 7 -28.90 3.36 19.96
C ALA A 7 -28.66 2.69 18.60
N ARG A 8 -29.69 2.62 17.74
CA ARG A 8 -29.57 2.09 16.38
C ARG A 8 -28.78 3.02 15.47
N VAL A 9 -28.99 4.34 15.58
CA VAL A 9 -28.23 5.35 14.82
C VAL A 9 -26.75 5.32 15.21
N SER A 10 -26.41 5.23 16.50
CA SER A 10 -25.01 5.09 16.92
C SER A 10 -24.37 3.79 16.45
N LYS A 11 -25.11 2.68 16.40
CA LYS A 11 -24.59 1.41 15.88
C LYS A 11 -24.33 1.48 14.37
N ILE A 12 -25.22 2.09 13.60
CA ILE A 12 -25.06 2.30 12.16
C ILE A 12 -23.91 3.28 11.87
N GLN A 13 -23.74 4.33 12.67
CA GLN A 13 -22.60 5.25 12.57
C GLN A 13 -21.27 4.57 12.92
N LYS A 14 -21.28 3.61 13.86
CA LYS A 14 -20.09 2.82 14.21
C LYS A 14 -19.71 1.84 13.10
N ILE A 15 -20.70 1.18 12.50
CA ILE A 15 -20.49 0.28 11.34
C ILE A 15 -19.98 1.06 10.11
N LYS A 16 -20.52 2.27 9.83
CA LYS A 16 -19.99 3.13 8.76
C LYS A 16 -18.57 3.65 9.03
N LYS A 17 -18.14 3.72 10.30
CA LYS A 17 -16.77 4.08 10.68
C LYS A 17 -15.81 2.90 10.50
N GLU A 18 -16.33 1.67 10.52
CA GLU A 18 -15.59 0.42 10.31
C GLU A 18 -15.54 0.02 8.82
N GLU A 19 -16.54 0.38 8.00
CA GLU A 19 -16.51 0.23 6.53
C GLU A 19 -15.63 1.27 5.82
N GLY A 20 -15.19 2.29 6.56
CA GLY A 20 -14.10 3.20 6.15
C GLY A 20 -12.72 2.70 6.55
N SER A 21 -12.59 1.42 6.94
CA SER A 21 -11.29 0.79 7.16
C SER A 21 -10.58 0.65 5.81
N THR A 22 -9.94 1.75 5.42
CA THR A 22 -8.60 1.71 4.85
C THR A 22 -7.87 0.49 5.39
N MET A 23 -7.29 -0.31 4.50
CA MET A 23 -6.36 -1.38 4.86
C MET A 23 -5.53 -0.91 6.05
N GLY A 24 -5.68 -1.60 7.19
CA GLY A 24 -5.33 -1.06 8.49
C GLY A 24 -3.87 -0.66 8.54
N ASP A 25 -3.61 0.63 8.77
CA ASP A 25 -2.29 1.20 9.07
C ASP A 25 -1.17 0.71 8.14
N PHE A 26 -1.04 1.33 6.96
CA PHE A 26 0.01 1.01 5.98
C PHE A 26 1.40 1.01 6.63
N ALA A 27 1.68 1.97 7.52
CA ALA A 27 2.96 2.05 8.22
C ALA A 27 3.19 0.81 9.12
N GLY A 28 2.15 0.38 9.83
CA GLY A 28 2.18 -0.83 10.65
C GLY A 28 2.33 -2.12 9.83
N GLU A 29 1.70 -2.22 8.67
CA GLU A 29 1.80 -3.38 7.78
C GLU A 29 3.17 -3.44 7.10
N ILE A 30 3.61 -2.34 6.50
CA ILE A 30 4.86 -2.31 5.74
C ILE A 30 6.05 -2.64 6.66
N SER A 31 6.09 -2.07 7.87
CA SER A 31 7.17 -2.32 8.84
C SER A 31 7.35 -3.80 9.21
N LYS A 32 6.31 -4.62 9.09
CA LYS A 32 6.38 -6.08 9.31
C LYS A 32 6.95 -6.83 8.11
N LEU A 33 6.82 -6.26 6.91
CA LEU A 33 7.15 -6.87 5.62
C LEU A 33 8.57 -6.55 5.15
N ILE A 34 9.05 -5.32 5.35
CA ILE A 34 10.42 -4.88 4.99
C ILE A 34 11.45 -5.39 6.01
N LYS A 35 11.64 -6.70 6.09
CA LYS A 35 12.72 -7.31 6.90
C LYS A 35 14.05 -7.21 6.17
N GLY A 36 14.85 -6.18 6.50
CA GLY A 36 16.22 -6.01 5.98
C GLY A 36 16.34 -5.26 4.65
N ARG A 37 15.24 -4.73 4.11
CA ARG A 37 15.21 -3.87 2.92
C ARG A 37 14.92 -2.43 3.33
N SER A 38 15.51 -1.46 2.64
CA SER A 38 15.17 -0.04 2.82
C SER A 38 13.74 0.24 2.32
N PHE A 39 12.92 0.84 3.17
CA PHE A 39 11.59 1.32 2.82
C PHE A 39 11.61 2.24 1.60
N GLU A 40 12.56 3.19 1.58
CA GLU A 40 12.77 4.14 0.49
C GLU A 40 12.95 3.43 -0.87
N GLN A 41 13.79 2.40 -0.91
CA GLN A 41 14.03 1.63 -2.14
C GLN A 41 12.78 0.93 -2.64
N LEU A 42 12.01 0.31 -1.73
CA LEU A 42 10.77 -0.37 -2.07
C LEU A 42 9.73 0.61 -2.64
N VAL A 43 9.59 1.76 -1.99
CA VAL A 43 8.65 2.80 -2.41
C VAL A 43 9.04 3.37 -3.77
N LEU A 44 10.31 3.75 -3.96
CA LEU A 44 10.80 4.30 -5.23
C LEU A 44 10.64 3.30 -6.38
N GLN A 45 10.94 2.02 -6.14
CA GLN A 45 10.68 0.96 -7.12
C GLN A 45 9.19 0.90 -7.48
N SER A 46 8.32 0.85 -6.48
CA SER A 46 6.87 0.75 -6.68
C SER A 46 6.29 1.97 -7.40
N LEU A 47 6.73 3.18 -7.07
CA LEU A 47 6.31 4.40 -7.76
C LEU A 47 6.84 4.43 -9.20
N THR A 48 8.04 3.90 -9.45
CA THR A 48 8.59 3.78 -10.81
C THR A 48 7.78 2.82 -11.67
N GLU A 49 7.31 1.72 -11.10
CA GLU A 49 6.41 0.78 -11.78
C GLU A 49 5.05 1.41 -12.11
N ILE A 50 4.49 2.24 -11.22
CA ILE A 50 3.18 2.87 -11.42
C ILE A 50 3.27 4.05 -12.40
N PHE A 51 4.21 4.97 -12.20
CA PHE A 51 4.24 6.27 -12.87
C PHE A 51 5.30 6.37 -13.97
N GLY A 52 6.24 5.44 -14.02
CA GLY A 52 7.43 5.51 -14.87
C GLY A 52 8.51 6.43 -14.30
N GLU A 53 9.75 6.13 -14.64
CA GLU A 53 10.97 6.79 -14.10
C GLU A 53 10.96 8.31 -14.24
N LYS A 54 10.44 8.82 -15.37
CA LYS A 54 10.37 10.26 -15.67
C LYS A 54 9.47 11.04 -14.70
N ASN A 55 8.45 10.39 -14.14
CA ASN A 55 7.46 11.05 -13.28
C ASN A 55 7.77 10.90 -11.79
N VAL A 56 8.59 9.91 -11.41
CA VAL A 56 8.96 9.67 -10.01
C VAL A 56 9.77 10.82 -9.42
N GLN A 57 10.68 11.42 -10.18
CA GLN A 57 11.47 12.56 -9.70
C GLN A 57 10.58 13.76 -9.32
N SER A 58 9.57 14.05 -10.14
CA SER A 58 8.58 15.09 -9.84
C SER A 58 7.77 14.74 -8.59
N LEU A 59 7.41 13.47 -8.42
CA LEU A 59 6.71 12.98 -7.23
C LEU A 59 7.54 13.14 -5.95
N VAL A 60 8.82 12.79 -5.99
CA VAL A 60 9.73 12.96 -4.85
C VAL A 60 9.80 14.42 -4.40
N PHE A 61 9.85 15.35 -5.36
CA PHE A 61 9.79 16.78 -5.07
C PHE A 61 8.47 17.18 -4.41
N HIS A 62 7.33 16.78 -4.97
CA HIS A 62 5.99 17.13 -4.44
C HIS A 62 5.69 16.52 -3.07
N ILE A 63 6.26 15.35 -2.77
CA ILE A 63 6.12 14.67 -1.47
C ILE A 63 6.94 15.39 -0.38
N GLY A 64 7.88 16.26 -0.78
CA GLY A 64 8.68 17.09 0.14
C GLY A 64 10.07 16.53 0.43
N GLY A 65 10.64 15.78 -0.51
CA GLY A 65 12.02 15.28 -0.45
C GLY A 65 12.21 13.98 0.33
N GLU A 66 13.45 13.50 0.36
CA GLU A 66 13.86 12.16 0.82
C GLU A 66 13.44 11.81 2.25
N ALA A 67 13.29 12.79 3.14
CA ALA A 67 12.89 12.54 4.53
C ALA A 67 11.54 11.81 4.62
N ASN A 68 10.60 12.13 3.72
CA ASN A 68 9.29 11.49 3.68
C ASN A 68 9.34 10.08 3.07
N PHE A 69 10.44 9.68 2.42
CA PHE A 69 10.63 8.33 1.88
C PHE A 69 11.33 7.40 2.87
N LYS A 70 11.78 7.93 4.02
CA LYS A 70 12.46 7.16 5.07
C LYS A 70 11.52 6.80 6.22
N ASP A 71 10.37 7.47 6.31
CA ASP A 71 9.35 7.27 7.35
C ASP A 71 8.01 6.85 6.70
N PRO A 72 7.56 5.59 6.92
CA PRO A 72 6.30 5.10 6.39
C PRO A 72 5.06 5.91 6.78
N GLU A 73 5.01 6.47 7.99
CA GLU A 73 3.86 7.25 8.45
C GLU A 73 3.81 8.61 7.75
N LEU A 74 4.97 9.26 7.61
CA LEU A 74 5.06 10.54 6.88
C LEU A 74 4.74 10.33 5.40
N PHE A 75 5.27 9.25 4.81
CA PHE A 75 4.97 8.89 3.43
C PHE A 75 3.46 8.71 3.21
N GLU A 76 2.80 7.89 4.04
CA GLU A 76 1.37 7.62 3.94
C GLU A 76 0.56 8.92 4.02
N LYS A 77 0.85 9.77 5.01
CA LYS A 77 0.18 11.07 5.18
C LYS A 77 0.32 11.92 3.92
N LYS A 78 1.51 11.97 3.31
CA LYS A 78 1.77 12.76 2.09
C LYS A 78 1.04 12.20 0.87
N ILE A 79 1.10 10.89 0.65
CA ILE A 79 0.42 10.24 -0.46
C ILE A 79 -1.10 10.43 -0.37
N ARG A 80 -1.68 10.28 0.83
CA ARG A 80 -3.12 10.53 1.06
C ARG A 80 -3.52 11.98 0.77
N VAL A 81 -2.67 12.95 1.12
CA VAL A 81 -2.94 14.37 0.81
C VAL A 81 -2.84 14.65 -0.69
N LEU A 82 -1.85 14.09 -1.39
CA LEU A 82 -1.61 14.36 -2.80
C LEU A 82 -2.63 13.66 -3.72
N PHE A 83 -2.93 12.39 -3.46
CA PHE A 83 -3.72 11.55 -4.36
C PHE A 83 -5.15 11.32 -3.89
N LYS A 84 -5.49 11.69 -2.65
CA LYS A 84 -6.83 11.53 -2.06
C LYS A 84 -7.31 10.08 -2.23
N ASP A 85 -8.44 9.87 -2.89
CA ASP A 85 -9.03 8.55 -3.11
C ASP A 85 -8.12 7.61 -3.93
N GLY A 86 -7.21 8.16 -4.75
CA GLY A 86 -6.22 7.38 -5.48
C GLY A 86 -5.04 6.88 -4.64
N ALA A 87 -4.89 7.40 -3.41
CA ALA A 87 -3.79 7.02 -2.52
C ALA A 87 -3.82 5.54 -2.14
N ASP A 88 -5.02 4.99 -1.92
CA ASP A 88 -5.17 3.58 -1.50
C ASP A 88 -4.63 2.62 -2.56
N LEU A 89 -4.80 2.94 -3.86
CA LEU A 89 -4.24 2.13 -4.94
C LEU A 89 -2.70 2.10 -4.89
N ILE A 90 -2.09 3.26 -4.60
CA ILE A 90 -0.64 3.39 -4.52
C ILE A 90 -0.10 2.64 -3.29
N LEU A 91 -0.70 2.85 -2.13
CA LEU A 91 -0.30 2.21 -0.88
C LEU A 91 -0.46 0.69 -0.95
N ASN A 92 -1.57 0.21 -1.52
CA ASN A 92 -1.81 -1.21 -1.74
C ASN A 92 -0.80 -1.82 -2.72
N HIS A 93 -0.42 -1.11 -3.78
CA HIS A 93 0.62 -1.59 -4.71
C HIS A 93 1.98 -1.71 -4.02
N ILE A 94 2.34 -0.78 -3.14
CA ILE A 94 3.57 -0.85 -2.35
C ILE A 94 3.56 -2.05 -1.41
N ILE A 95 2.45 -2.29 -0.69
CA ILE A 95 2.28 -3.48 0.17
C ILE A 95 2.39 -4.76 -0.67
N TYR A 96 1.73 -4.82 -1.82
CA TYR A 96 1.80 -5.95 -2.74
C TYR A 96 3.25 -6.24 -3.17
N ASN A 97 4.02 -5.22 -3.53
CA ASN A 97 5.42 -5.38 -3.88
C ASN A 97 6.28 -5.82 -2.70
N ALA A 98 5.99 -5.33 -1.50
CA ALA A 98 6.65 -5.79 -0.27
C ALA A 98 6.43 -7.29 -0.07
N LEU A 99 5.18 -7.76 -0.22
CA LEU A 99 4.82 -9.18 -0.10
C LEU A 99 5.50 -10.03 -1.18
N ARG A 100 5.41 -9.60 -2.45
CA ARG A 100 5.99 -10.30 -3.59
C ARG A 100 7.49 -10.51 -3.44
N THR A 101 8.18 -9.54 -2.85
CA THR A 101 9.65 -9.58 -2.68
C THR A 101 10.10 -10.18 -1.35
N ALA A 102 9.22 -10.24 -0.34
CA ALA A 102 9.47 -10.90 0.94
C ALA A 102 9.29 -12.42 0.87
N MET A 103 8.51 -12.93 -0.08
CA MET A 103 8.43 -14.37 -0.35
C MET A 103 9.62 -14.77 -1.22
N PRO A 104 10.51 -15.67 -0.77
CA PRO A 104 11.44 -16.32 -1.70
C PRO A 104 10.59 -17.03 -2.75
N GLU A 105 10.95 -16.89 -4.03
CA GLU A 105 10.36 -17.67 -5.12
C GLU A 105 10.48 -19.17 -4.77
N LYS A 106 9.48 -19.73 -4.10
CA LYS A 106 9.29 -21.18 -4.08
C LYS A 106 8.75 -21.53 -5.45
N GLU A 107 9.66 -22.04 -6.27
CA GLU A 107 9.40 -22.86 -7.45
C GLU A 107 8.25 -22.32 -8.32
N THR A 108 8.58 -21.45 -9.27
CA THR A 108 7.91 -21.54 -10.56
C THR A 108 8.14 -22.96 -11.07
N VAL A 109 7.17 -23.83 -10.81
CA VAL A 109 7.12 -25.20 -11.32
C VAL A 109 7.39 -25.12 -12.81
N ASN A 110 8.53 -25.67 -13.20
CA ASN A 110 8.92 -25.87 -14.57
C ASN A 110 7.87 -26.82 -15.17
N ASN A 111 6.80 -26.28 -15.75
CA ASN A 111 5.78 -27.06 -16.45
C ASN A 111 6.38 -27.56 -17.78
N GLN A 112 7.37 -28.46 -17.68
CA GLN A 112 7.87 -29.27 -18.79
C GLN A 112 6.88 -30.37 -19.21
N TYR A 113 5.71 -30.48 -18.57
CA TYR A 113 4.67 -31.47 -18.91
C TYR A 113 3.61 -30.98 -19.92
N LEU A 114 3.73 -29.76 -20.46
CA LEU A 114 2.76 -29.24 -21.45
C LEU A 114 3.33 -29.05 -22.88
N ARG A 115 4.58 -29.43 -23.13
CA ARG A 115 5.02 -29.69 -24.51
C ARG A 115 4.88 -31.18 -24.79
N GLY A 116 3.65 -31.56 -25.13
CA GLY A 116 3.41 -32.80 -25.85
C GLY A 116 4.31 -32.85 -27.09
N ASN A 117 4.84 -34.04 -27.34
CA ASN A 117 5.36 -34.52 -28.61
C ASN A 117 4.60 -33.93 -29.81
N PRO A 118 5.31 -33.67 -30.91
CA PRO A 118 5.46 -34.73 -31.91
C PRO A 118 6.83 -35.41 -31.89
#